data_AF-A0A1H3DAN3-F1
#
_entry.id   AF-A0A1H3DAN3-F1
#
_cell.length_a   1.000
_cell.length_b   1.000
_cell.length_c   1.000
_cell.angle_alpha   90.00
_cell.angle_beta   90.00
_cell.angle_gamma   90.00
#
_symmetry.space_group_name_H-M   'P 1'
#
loop_
_entity.id
_entity.type
_entity.pdbx_description
1 polymer ?
#
loop_
_entity_poly.entity_id
_entity_poly.type
_entity_poly.pdbx_seq_one_letter_code
_entity_poly.pdbx_strand_id
1 'polypeptide(L)'
;METYELVENTTKIGIQNRLKDYNSVILDTWDYLEAAGFSFHGVVRDWTAIFEKGVYFAIHHFVKDQPDLDCIAPDSGFSWKDIFQGDSVSGALFLFLEKSGFNLWMPEQAAIDALVATTVTDDSYMFGRDIYPSMSDWSYTSPKHKFQVYGFHRSGAVLIEIYALNIPPYGASKDPLPFPEDRCQPSFDIFDLATGASQKRKQRAIAGETLDFLEKVDDELLAVTRAKIKKIYDEHSIIGLLNSGGVDSRLTLQLMIEHAIKNPDPSKRIMVISADTLVENPGVKQIIHELRDALGRAFPWIEYHIVEPREDNTLLVCIIGKGYQAPSVSFKYCVRRLKIEPAREFLEAMFLADGAEDTVLVLGSRDNESVMRKRSLSKHFGEDFYGHHPVGNIRTASPIRDWTKQEVVTYLAFNRGPWKKGARNTELLAFYGNAAGSECPLGAAVVNDNEAMMQCGKSARMGCYLCTISQDKSMGNLISTHPEYEKYYKFRRILKAIGQDIRYGGITGVQRIGKSKIGSGIGDLTIDCRTHLLQAMARLDIEWRKSEIITAYQMVLEREMVEGFPVTERFRDAIFQLIAVSGSMKNFFGHSVFDPYGTGVDQVTEEDNEAIKRVLEKRRNMI
;
A
#
# COMPACT_ATOMS: atom_id res chain seq x y z
N MET A 1 -14.98 -28.25 5.81
CA MET A 1 -14.53 -27.26 4.81
C MET A 1 -15.69 -26.99 3.85
N GLU A 2 -16.26 -25.78 3.86
CA GLU A 2 -17.07 -25.34 2.71
C GLU A 2 -16.12 -25.15 1.53
N THR A 3 -16.25 -25.98 0.49
CA THR A 3 -15.46 -25.88 -0.75
C THR A 3 -15.71 -24.53 -1.41
N TYR A 4 -14.64 -23.86 -1.86
CA TYR A 4 -14.79 -22.59 -2.60
C TYR A 4 -15.56 -22.81 -3.91
N GLU A 5 -16.54 -21.95 -4.17
CA GLU A 5 -17.29 -21.94 -5.43
C GLU A 5 -16.53 -21.05 -6.44
N LEU A 6 -16.15 -21.62 -7.60
CA LEU A 6 -15.64 -20.85 -8.73
C LEU A 6 -16.79 -20.13 -9.43
N VAL A 7 -16.72 -18.81 -9.52
CA VAL A 7 -17.76 -17.97 -10.15
C VAL A 7 -17.18 -17.07 -11.23
N GLU A 8 -17.95 -16.81 -12.28
CA GLU A 8 -17.55 -15.80 -13.26
C GLU A 8 -17.65 -14.40 -12.66
N ASN A 9 -16.55 -13.65 -12.71
CA ASN A 9 -16.51 -12.29 -12.21
C ASN A 9 -17.09 -11.33 -13.26
N THR A 10 -17.92 -10.39 -12.83
CA THR A 10 -18.52 -9.34 -13.68
C THR A 10 -17.57 -8.18 -13.94
N THR A 11 -16.46 -8.09 -13.20
CA THR A 11 -15.44 -7.05 -13.38
C THR A 11 -14.60 -7.33 -14.63
N LYS A 12 -14.93 -6.65 -15.73
CA LYS A 12 -14.18 -6.79 -17.00
C LYS A 12 -12.81 -6.11 -16.89
N ILE A 13 -11.75 -6.92 -16.95
CA ILE A 13 -10.39 -6.42 -17.25
C ILE A 13 -10.36 -6.09 -18.74
N GLY A 14 -9.82 -4.93 -19.10
CA GLY A 14 -9.63 -4.57 -20.51
C GLY A 14 -8.61 -5.50 -21.16
N ILE A 15 -9.06 -6.28 -22.15
CA ILE A 15 -8.23 -7.19 -22.94
C ILE A 15 -7.96 -6.51 -24.28
N GLN A 16 -6.69 -6.48 -24.68
CA GLN A 16 -6.23 -5.98 -25.97
C GLN A 16 -5.80 -7.16 -26.85
N ASN A 17 -5.74 -6.92 -28.16
CA ASN A 17 -5.32 -7.93 -29.14
C ASN A 17 -3.82 -7.86 -29.51
N ARG A 18 -3.05 -6.95 -28.89
CA ARG A 18 -1.62 -6.77 -29.16
C ARG A 18 -0.91 -6.15 -27.96
N LEU A 19 0.42 -6.29 -27.91
CA LEU A 19 1.24 -5.47 -27.03
C LEU A 19 1.28 -4.03 -27.55
N LYS A 20 1.52 -3.10 -26.63
CA LYS A 20 1.76 -1.71 -26.98
C LYS A 20 3.10 -1.52 -27.68
N ASP A 21 4.13 -2.21 -27.21
CA ASP A 21 5.50 -2.05 -27.66
C ASP A 21 6.12 -3.42 -27.98
N TYR A 22 6.94 -3.47 -29.02
CA TYR A 22 7.69 -4.64 -29.46
C TYR A 22 9.16 -4.27 -29.69
N ASN A 23 10.07 -5.22 -29.51
CA ASN A 23 11.45 -5.16 -29.98
C ASN A 23 11.75 -6.46 -30.77
N SER A 24 12.91 -6.54 -31.44
CA SER A 24 13.21 -7.69 -32.30
C SER A 24 13.14 -9.03 -31.56
N VAL A 25 13.71 -9.13 -30.36
CA VAL A 25 13.75 -10.39 -29.60
C VAL A 25 12.37 -10.82 -29.10
N ILE A 26 11.49 -9.86 -28.77
CA ILE A 26 10.10 -10.14 -28.41
C ILE A 26 9.30 -10.55 -29.64
N LEU A 27 9.54 -9.95 -30.81
CA LEU A 27 8.93 -10.39 -32.06
C LEU A 27 9.29 -11.85 -32.35
N ASP A 28 10.58 -12.19 -32.30
CA ASP A 28 11.05 -13.56 -32.50
C ASP A 28 10.39 -14.54 -31.51
N THR A 29 10.19 -14.10 -30.26
CA THR A 29 9.50 -14.91 -29.23
C THR A 29 8.02 -15.13 -29.58
N TRP A 30 7.32 -14.11 -30.06
CA TRP A 30 5.92 -14.24 -30.48
C TRP A 30 5.77 -15.09 -31.73
N ASP A 31 6.67 -14.96 -32.70
CA ASP A 31 6.69 -15.76 -33.93
C ASP A 31 6.96 -17.23 -33.61
N TYR A 32 7.86 -17.50 -32.64
CA TYR A 32 8.05 -18.85 -32.11
C TYR A 32 6.78 -19.40 -31.45
N LEU A 33 6.11 -18.63 -30.58
CA LEU A 33 4.90 -19.08 -29.89
C LEU A 33 3.78 -19.44 -30.88
N GLU A 34 3.59 -18.61 -31.91
CA GLU A 34 2.63 -18.86 -32.98
C GLU A 34 2.99 -20.11 -33.80
N ALA A 35 4.24 -20.23 -34.25
CA ALA A 35 4.71 -21.38 -35.03
C ALA A 35 4.70 -22.68 -34.21
N ALA A 36 4.92 -22.60 -32.90
CA ALA A 36 4.83 -23.72 -31.98
C ALA A 36 3.38 -24.09 -31.61
N GLY A 37 2.38 -23.36 -32.10
CA GLY A 37 0.96 -23.68 -31.93
C GLY A 37 0.38 -23.34 -30.56
N PHE A 38 0.90 -22.30 -29.89
CA PHE A 38 0.23 -21.73 -28.73
C PHE A 38 -1.02 -20.96 -29.18
N SER A 39 -2.13 -21.03 -28.43
CA SER A 39 -3.26 -20.11 -28.63
C SER A 39 -3.01 -18.80 -27.88
N PHE A 40 -3.39 -17.68 -28.48
CA PHE A 40 -3.26 -16.35 -27.87
C PHE A 40 -4.59 -15.93 -27.22
N HIS A 41 -4.56 -15.50 -25.96
CA HIS A 41 -5.77 -15.16 -25.17
C HIS A 41 -5.84 -13.67 -24.81
N GLY A 42 -5.04 -12.84 -25.47
CA GLY A 42 -5.07 -11.39 -25.32
C GLY A 42 -3.97 -10.79 -24.46
N VAL A 43 -3.97 -9.47 -24.40
CA VAL A 43 -3.01 -8.65 -23.66
C VAL A 43 -3.72 -7.87 -22.55
N VAL A 44 -3.14 -7.94 -21.35
CA VAL A 44 -3.59 -7.25 -20.15
C VAL A 44 -2.65 -6.10 -19.84
N ARG A 45 -3.23 -4.91 -19.61
CA ARG A 45 -2.51 -3.67 -19.30
C ARG A 45 -1.35 -3.39 -20.27
N ASP A 46 -1.53 -3.54 -21.58
CA ASP A 46 -0.54 -3.19 -22.63
C ASP A 46 0.74 -4.07 -22.72
N TRP A 47 1.13 -4.81 -21.68
CA TRP A 47 2.45 -5.48 -21.59
C TRP A 47 2.44 -6.95 -21.17
N THR A 48 1.31 -7.47 -20.67
CA THR A 48 1.20 -8.88 -20.29
C THR A 48 0.40 -9.63 -21.34
N ALA A 49 1.03 -10.55 -22.06
CA ALA A 49 0.32 -11.39 -23.03
C ALA A 49 0.05 -12.77 -22.45
N ILE A 50 -1.13 -13.31 -22.73
CA ILE A 50 -1.57 -14.60 -22.23
C ILE A 50 -1.61 -15.58 -23.40
N PHE A 51 -1.01 -16.74 -23.20
CA PHE A 51 -0.97 -17.85 -24.15
C PHE A 51 -1.43 -19.14 -23.48
N GLU A 52 -1.87 -20.11 -24.27
CA GLU A 52 -2.25 -21.43 -23.78
C GLU A 52 -1.69 -22.51 -24.71
N LYS A 53 -1.13 -23.56 -24.10
CA LYS A 53 -0.80 -24.82 -24.78
C LYS A 53 -0.73 -25.95 -23.74
N GLY A 54 -1.88 -26.57 -23.46
CA GLY A 54 -2.05 -27.54 -22.38
C GLY A 54 -2.13 -26.89 -20.98
N VAL A 55 -1.33 -25.85 -20.75
CA VAL A 55 -1.39 -24.97 -19.58
C VAL A 55 -1.36 -23.50 -20.03
N TYR A 56 -1.76 -22.59 -19.14
CA TYR A 56 -1.68 -21.15 -19.41
C TYR A 56 -0.30 -20.58 -19.08
N PHE A 57 0.13 -19.66 -19.94
CA PHE A 57 1.36 -18.88 -19.81
C PHE A 57 1.00 -17.40 -19.80
N ALA A 58 1.38 -16.67 -18.76
CA ALA A 58 1.38 -15.21 -18.79
C ALA A 58 2.82 -14.72 -18.99
N ILE A 59 3.07 -14.03 -20.10
CA ILE A 59 4.37 -13.45 -20.42
C ILE A 59 4.29 -11.95 -20.21
N HIS A 60 5.01 -11.47 -19.20
CA HIS A 60 5.15 -10.06 -18.87
C HIS A 60 6.34 -9.47 -19.60
N HIS A 61 6.14 -8.39 -20.33
CA HIS A 61 7.18 -7.79 -21.16
C HIS A 61 7.71 -6.49 -20.55
N PHE A 62 9.02 -6.40 -20.38
CA PHE A 62 9.77 -5.20 -20.05
C PHE A 62 10.53 -4.77 -21.31
N VAL A 63 9.85 -4.01 -22.18
CA VAL A 63 10.34 -3.67 -23.53
C VAL A 63 11.18 -2.39 -23.52
N LYS A 64 10.69 -1.36 -22.83
CA LYS A 64 11.30 -0.03 -22.74
C LYS A 64 12.05 0.19 -21.42
N ASP A 65 11.97 -0.77 -20.52
CA ASP A 65 12.49 -0.75 -19.17
C ASP A 65 13.08 -2.12 -18.82
N GLN A 66 13.74 -2.20 -17.66
CA GLN A 66 14.23 -3.44 -17.06
C GLN A 66 13.54 -3.59 -15.70
N PRO A 67 13.25 -4.84 -15.26
CA PRO A 67 12.69 -5.04 -13.94
C PRO A 67 13.69 -4.61 -12.88
N ASP A 68 13.17 -4.02 -11.82
CA ASP A 68 13.92 -3.58 -10.67
C ASP A 68 14.33 -4.81 -9.85
N LEU A 69 15.63 -5.10 -9.80
CA LEU A 69 16.14 -6.30 -9.14
C LEU A 69 15.82 -6.32 -7.63
N ASP A 70 15.63 -5.17 -6.99
CA ASP A 70 15.21 -5.11 -5.59
C ASP A 70 13.75 -5.60 -5.38
N CYS A 71 13.00 -5.74 -6.47
CA CYS A 71 11.61 -6.19 -6.50
C CYS A 71 11.47 -7.64 -6.98
N ILE A 72 12.58 -8.33 -7.23
CA ILE A 72 12.63 -9.74 -7.61
C ILE A 72 13.30 -10.50 -6.47
N ALA A 73 12.77 -11.67 -6.11
CA ALA A 73 13.40 -12.54 -5.12
C ALA A 73 14.76 -13.05 -5.64
N PRO A 74 15.71 -13.40 -4.76
CA PRO A 74 17.00 -13.96 -5.17
C PRO A 74 16.86 -15.17 -6.10
N ASP A 75 17.90 -15.46 -6.89
CA ASP A 75 17.96 -16.70 -7.67
C ASP A 75 17.97 -17.90 -6.73
N SER A 76 17.12 -18.86 -7.07
CA SER A 76 16.95 -20.10 -6.30
C SER A 76 18.13 -21.06 -6.45
N GLY A 77 19.04 -20.81 -7.40
CA GLY A 77 20.13 -21.72 -7.79
C GLY A 77 19.70 -22.87 -8.69
N PHE A 78 18.40 -23.07 -8.90
CA PHE A 78 17.86 -24.08 -9.79
C PHE A 78 17.81 -23.59 -11.24
N SER A 79 18.18 -24.47 -12.17
CA SER A 79 17.94 -24.30 -13.59
C SER A 79 16.53 -24.78 -13.94
N TRP A 80 15.94 -24.20 -14.99
CA TRP A 80 14.68 -24.72 -15.53
C TRP A 80 14.83 -26.17 -16.00
N LYS A 81 16.06 -26.60 -16.36
CA LYS A 81 16.39 -27.98 -16.77
C LYS A 81 16.26 -28.99 -15.63
N ASP A 82 16.33 -28.53 -14.38
CA ASP A 82 16.14 -29.37 -13.21
C ASP A 82 14.66 -29.71 -12.99
N ILE A 83 13.74 -28.97 -13.62
CA ILE A 83 12.30 -29.05 -13.39
C ILE A 83 11.54 -29.48 -14.66
N PHE A 84 11.91 -28.95 -15.83
CA PHE A 84 11.23 -29.22 -17.10
C PHE A 84 12.12 -30.01 -18.05
N GLN A 85 11.54 -31.06 -18.63
CA GLN A 85 12.17 -31.79 -19.73
C GLN A 85 12.29 -30.89 -20.96
N GLY A 86 13.40 -30.98 -21.70
CA GLY A 86 13.68 -30.09 -22.83
C GLY A 86 12.70 -30.22 -24.01
N ASP A 87 12.05 -31.37 -24.16
CA ASP A 87 11.01 -31.66 -25.16
C ASP A 87 9.59 -31.32 -24.69
N SER A 88 9.41 -30.97 -23.41
CA SER A 88 8.14 -30.44 -22.90
C SER A 88 7.82 -29.07 -23.51
N VAL A 89 6.54 -28.67 -23.46
CA VAL A 89 6.09 -27.35 -23.98
C VAL A 89 6.87 -26.21 -23.32
N SER A 90 7.03 -26.23 -22.00
CA SER A 90 7.78 -25.21 -21.25
C SER A 90 9.28 -25.28 -21.54
N GLY A 91 9.86 -26.48 -21.55
CA GLY A 91 11.29 -26.67 -21.82
C GLY A 91 11.70 -26.22 -23.23
N ALA A 92 10.87 -26.50 -24.24
CA ALA A 92 11.12 -26.04 -25.60
C ALA A 92 11.09 -24.50 -25.72
N LEU A 93 10.17 -23.84 -25.02
CA LEU A 93 10.12 -22.38 -24.92
C LEU A 93 11.37 -21.82 -24.24
N PHE A 94 11.79 -22.39 -23.12
CA PHE A 94 13.00 -21.95 -22.42
C PHE A 94 14.27 -22.15 -23.25
N LEU A 95 14.40 -23.28 -23.96
CA LEU A 95 15.49 -23.51 -24.91
C LEU A 95 15.51 -22.48 -26.03
N PHE A 96 14.35 -22.11 -26.56
CA PHE A 96 14.25 -21.06 -27.57
C PHE A 96 14.72 -19.71 -27.03
N LEU A 97 14.32 -19.34 -25.81
CA LEU A 97 14.73 -18.08 -25.17
C LEU A 97 16.24 -18.05 -24.91
N GLU A 98 16.83 -19.13 -24.39
CA GLU A 98 18.29 -19.24 -24.23
C GLU A 98 19.02 -19.06 -25.57
N LYS A 99 18.55 -19.73 -26.64
CA LYS A 99 19.12 -19.60 -28.00
C LYS A 99 18.96 -18.19 -28.58
N SER A 100 17.90 -17.48 -28.19
CA SER A 100 17.65 -16.10 -28.57
C SER A 100 18.45 -15.09 -27.73
N GLY A 101 19.29 -15.57 -26.81
CA GLY A 101 20.22 -14.78 -26.02
C GLY A 101 19.69 -14.32 -24.66
N PHE A 102 18.53 -14.82 -24.21
CA PHE A 102 18.07 -14.55 -22.84
C PHE A 102 18.88 -15.34 -21.82
N ASN A 103 19.28 -14.67 -20.74
CA ASN A 103 19.73 -15.31 -19.52
C ASN A 103 18.52 -15.60 -18.63
N LEU A 104 18.23 -16.87 -18.37
CA LEU A 104 17.07 -17.28 -17.58
C LEU A 104 17.45 -17.39 -16.09
N TRP A 105 16.64 -16.75 -15.26
CA TRP A 105 16.75 -16.70 -13.80
C TRP A 105 15.45 -17.24 -13.20
N MET A 106 15.55 -18.24 -12.34
CA MET A 106 14.43 -18.73 -11.53
C MET A 106 14.48 -18.15 -10.10
N PRO A 107 13.56 -17.24 -9.75
CA PRO A 107 13.53 -16.68 -8.40
C PRO A 107 13.09 -17.74 -7.38
N GLU A 108 13.51 -17.56 -6.12
CA GLU A 108 12.92 -18.26 -4.98
C GLU A 108 11.40 -18.07 -4.97
N GLN A 109 10.65 -19.17 -4.92
CA GLN A 109 9.20 -19.16 -5.07
C GLN A 109 8.57 -20.39 -4.42
N ALA A 110 7.31 -20.27 -3.97
CA ALA A 110 6.58 -21.31 -3.28
C ALA A 110 6.41 -22.57 -4.12
N ALA A 111 6.33 -22.43 -5.45
CA ALA A 111 6.29 -23.57 -6.35
C ALA A 111 7.55 -24.43 -6.22
N ILE A 112 8.76 -23.84 -6.22
CA ILE A 112 10.02 -24.60 -6.08
C ILE A 112 10.09 -25.27 -4.71
N ASP A 113 9.65 -24.58 -3.64
CA ASP A 113 9.60 -25.20 -2.30
C ASP A 113 8.75 -26.44 -2.28
N ALA A 114 7.61 -26.37 -2.95
CA ALA A 114 6.74 -27.51 -3.07
C ALA A 114 7.42 -28.65 -3.85
N LEU A 115 8.27 -28.36 -4.84
CA LEU A 115 9.06 -29.39 -5.56
C LEU A 115 9.94 -30.12 -4.59
N VAL A 116 10.77 -29.35 -3.90
CA VAL A 116 11.78 -29.90 -3.03
C VAL A 116 11.11 -30.70 -1.91
N ALA A 117 10.07 -30.13 -1.29
CA ALA A 117 9.24 -30.80 -0.29
C ALA A 117 8.68 -32.15 -0.76
N THR A 118 8.05 -32.20 -1.94
CA THR A 118 7.43 -33.41 -2.49
C THR A 118 8.43 -34.44 -3.02
N THR A 119 9.66 -34.02 -3.36
CA THR A 119 10.74 -34.95 -3.79
C THR A 119 11.53 -35.58 -2.63
N VAL A 120 11.41 -35.04 -1.42
CA VAL A 120 12.10 -35.57 -0.22
C VAL A 120 11.40 -36.81 0.34
N THR A 121 10.23 -37.19 -0.20
CA THR A 121 9.65 -38.52 0.01
C THR A 121 10.23 -39.51 -0.99
N ASP A 122 11.38 -40.12 -0.71
CA ASP A 122 11.50 -41.59 -0.79
C ASP A 122 12.84 -42.25 -0.34
N ASP A 123 14.01 -41.58 -0.21
CA ASP A 123 15.26 -42.36 -0.03
C ASP A 123 16.26 -41.93 1.09
N SER A 124 15.86 -41.09 2.05
CA SER A 124 16.69 -40.84 3.26
C SER A 124 15.96 -41.13 4.58
N TYR A 125 15.47 -42.37 4.70
CA TYR A 125 14.84 -42.93 5.90
C TYR A 125 15.86 -43.39 6.96
N MET A 126 16.67 -42.48 7.52
CA MET A 126 17.52 -42.79 8.69
C MET A 126 17.51 -41.72 9.81
N PHE A 127 16.98 -40.52 9.56
CA PHE A 127 16.85 -39.46 10.58
C PHE A 127 15.49 -38.76 10.45
N GLY A 128 14.41 -39.47 10.81
CA GLY A 128 13.05 -38.94 10.79
C GLY A 128 12.91 -37.68 11.65
N ARG A 129 12.57 -36.57 10.99
CA ARG A 129 11.97 -35.38 11.58
C ARG A 129 10.88 -34.89 10.63
N ASP A 130 9.68 -35.43 10.79
CA ASP A 130 8.49 -34.78 10.25
C ASP A 130 8.16 -33.61 11.19
N ILE A 131 8.59 -32.42 10.78
CA ILE A 131 8.48 -31.15 11.52
C ILE A 131 7.11 -30.50 11.28
N TYR A 132 6.29 -31.03 10.37
CA TYR A 132 5.03 -30.42 9.95
C TYR A 132 3.93 -31.47 9.78
N PRO A 133 2.63 -31.14 9.93
CA PRO A 133 1.57 -32.03 9.45
C PRO A 133 1.93 -32.39 8.02
N SER A 134 1.95 -33.69 7.77
CA SER A 134 2.61 -34.33 6.63
C SER A 134 2.58 -33.45 5.37
N MET A 135 3.77 -33.28 4.77
CA MET A 135 3.92 -32.73 3.41
C MET A 135 3.08 -33.51 2.36
N SER A 136 2.34 -34.54 2.76
CA SER A 136 1.31 -35.24 1.98
C SER A 136 0.20 -34.35 1.42
N ASP A 137 -0.04 -33.17 2.00
CA ASP A 137 -1.17 -32.30 1.63
C ASP A 137 -0.75 -31.06 0.83
N TRP A 138 0.54 -30.91 0.49
CA TRP A 138 1.00 -29.83 -0.38
C TRP A 138 0.57 -30.13 -1.81
N SER A 139 -0.58 -29.55 -2.20
CA SER A 139 -1.03 -29.58 -3.58
C SER A 139 -0.14 -28.65 -4.40
N TYR A 140 0.80 -29.24 -5.14
CA TYR A 140 1.46 -28.59 -6.28
C TYR A 140 0.47 -27.90 -7.21
N THR A 141 -0.72 -28.48 -7.28
CA THR A 141 -1.87 -28.14 -8.11
C THR A 141 -2.79 -27.14 -7.44
N SER A 142 -2.25 -26.11 -6.78
CA SER A 142 -3.07 -25.08 -6.14
C SER A 142 -3.41 -23.93 -7.10
N PRO A 143 -4.64 -23.37 -7.10
CA PRO A 143 -5.10 -22.41 -8.12
C PRO A 143 -4.44 -21.03 -8.05
N LYS A 144 -3.62 -20.78 -7.02
CA LYS A 144 -2.80 -19.57 -6.91
C LYS A 144 -1.30 -19.87 -7.09
N HIS A 145 -0.89 -21.13 -7.21
CA HIS A 145 0.46 -21.45 -7.60
C HIS A 145 0.67 -21.08 -9.06
N LYS A 146 1.81 -20.47 -9.30
CA LYS A 146 2.33 -20.21 -10.63
C LYS A 146 3.83 -20.35 -10.57
N PHE A 147 4.40 -20.94 -11.59
CA PHE A 147 5.83 -21.09 -11.72
C PHE A 147 6.40 -19.90 -12.46
N GLN A 148 7.43 -19.27 -11.92
CA GLN A 148 7.98 -18.01 -12.40
C GLN A 148 9.40 -18.20 -12.94
N VAL A 149 9.66 -17.68 -14.14
CA VAL A 149 10.99 -17.61 -14.75
C VAL A 149 11.21 -16.24 -15.36
N TYR A 150 12.22 -15.52 -14.88
CA TYR A 150 12.68 -14.29 -15.50
C TYR A 150 13.65 -14.59 -16.64
N GLY A 151 13.53 -13.86 -17.75
CA GLY A 151 14.49 -13.89 -18.85
C GLY A 151 15.04 -12.48 -19.08
N PHE A 152 16.35 -12.33 -18.95
CA PHE A 152 17.04 -11.06 -19.15
C PHE A 152 17.82 -11.04 -20.46
N HIS A 153 17.60 -10.02 -21.28
CA HIS A 153 18.33 -9.80 -22.53
C HIS A 153 18.77 -8.34 -22.65
N ARG A 154 19.81 -8.08 -23.43
CA ARG A 154 20.36 -6.72 -23.65
C ARG A 154 19.33 -5.71 -24.19
N SER A 155 18.29 -6.21 -24.87
CA SER A 155 17.25 -5.39 -25.51
C SER A 155 15.92 -5.37 -24.75
N GLY A 156 15.81 -6.04 -23.61
CA GLY A 156 14.58 -6.11 -22.79
C GLY A 156 14.57 -7.31 -21.86
N ALA A 157 13.53 -7.46 -21.06
CA ALA A 157 13.35 -8.61 -20.18
C ALA A 157 11.91 -9.13 -20.23
N VAL A 158 11.74 -10.38 -19.81
CA VAL A 158 10.43 -11.03 -19.68
C VAL A 158 10.31 -11.72 -18.32
N LEU A 159 9.11 -11.77 -17.77
CA LEU A 159 8.74 -12.76 -16.74
C LEU A 159 7.72 -13.70 -17.34
N ILE A 160 7.96 -15.00 -17.24
CA ILE A 160 7.06 -16.05 -17.68
C ILE A 160 6.45 -16.69 -16.45
N GLU A 161 5.12 -16.63 -16.36
CA GLU A 161 4.33 -17.31 -15.35
C GLU A 161 3.60 -18.50 -15.98
N ILE A 162 3.84 -19.70 -15.45
CA ILE A 162 3.17 -20.93 -15.87
C ILE A 162 2.12 -21.29 -14.83
N TYR A 163 0.88 -21.40 -15.25
CA TYR A 163 -0.25 -21.75 -14.39
C TYR A 163 -0.49 -23.26 -14.48
N ALA A 164 -0.12 -24.00 -13.43
CA ALA A 164 -0.16 -25.46 -13.42
C ALA A 164 -1.58 -26.04 -13.47
N LEU A 165 -2.58 -25.27 -13.00
CA LEU A 165 -3.98 -25.61 -13.18
C LEU A 165 -4.52 -24.97 -14.46
N ASN A 166 -5.45 -25.65 -15.11
CA ASN A 166 -6.17 -25.14 -16.28
C ASN A 166 -7.22 -24.07 -15.89
N ILE A 167 -6.78 -23.08 -15.13
CA ILE A 167 -7.55 -21.91 -14.72
C ILE A 167 -6.89 -20.72 -15.42
N PRO A 168 -7.63 -19.99 -16.27
CA PRO A 168 -7.06 -18.87 -17.00
C PRO A 168 -6.51 -17.79 -16.06
N PRO A 169 -5.36 -17.18 -16.37
CA PRO A 169 -4.83 -16.07 -15.60
C PRO A 169 -5.72 -14.84 -15.72
N TYR A 170 -5.43 -13.84 -14.88
CA TYR A 170 -6.26 -12.64 -14.79
C TYR A 170 -6.49 -12.01 -16.16
N GLY A 171 -7.76 -11.82 -16.55
CA GLY A 171 -8.10 -11.14 -17.80
C GLY A 171 -7.78 -11.91 -19.09
N ALA A 172 -7.61 -13.23 -19.03
CA ALA A 172 -7.56 -14.05 -20.24
C ALA A 172 -8.92 -14.06 -20.97
N SER A 173 -8.90 -13.97 -22.30
CA SER A 173 -10.08 -14.22 -23.13
C SER A 173 -10.49 -15.68 -23.03
N LYS A 174 -11.80 -15.96 -22.94
CA LYS A 174 -12.34 -17.33 -22.95
C LYS A 174 -12.02 -18.03 -24.28
N ASP A 175 -12.21 -17.30 -25.38
CA ASP A 175 -11.92 -17.77 -26.72
C ASP A 175 -10.55 -17.24 -27.17
N PRO A 176 -9.74 -18.06 -27.87
CA PRO A 176 -8.50 -17.60 -28.50
C PRO A 176 -8.75 -16.42 -29.44
N LEU A 177 -7.88 -15.43 -29.36
CA LEU A 177 -7.81 -14.30 -30.28
C LEU A 177 -6.81 -14.62 -31.41
N PRO A 178 -7.02 -14.06 -32.61
CA PRO A 178 -6.01 -14.14 -33.65
C PRO A 178 -4.75 -13.42 -33.17
N PHE A 179 -3.62 -14.02 -33.50
CA PHE A 179 -2.34 -13.37 -33.33
C PHE A 179 -2.31 -12.05 -34.13
N PRO A 180 -1.70 -10.97 -33.58
CA PRO A 180 -1.64 -9.69 -34.28
C PRO A 180 -0.78 -9.80 -35.54
N GLU A 181 -1.33 -9.36 -36.69
CA GLU A 181 -0.63 -9.34 -37.99
C GLU A 181 0.42 -8.21 -38.04
N ASP A 182 0.11 -7.03 -37.48
CA ASP A 182 0.96 -5.83 -37.50
C ASP A 182 1.80 -5.65 -36.21
N ARG A 183 2.60 -6.66 -35.85
CA ARG A 183 3.51 -6.56 -34.68
C ARG A 183 4.68 -5.60 -34.93
N CYS A 184 5.06 -5.47 -36.20
CA CYS A 184 6.17 -4.65 -36.68
C CYS A 184 5.64 -3.29 -37.18
N GLN A 185 5.26 -2.40 -36.27
CA GLN A 185 5.22 -0.98 -36.62
C GLN A 185 6.50 -0.34 -36.11
N PRO A 186 7.41 0.14 -36.97
CA PRO A 186 8.48 0.98 -36.49
C PRO A 186 7.82 2.17 -35.80
N SER A 187 8.12 2.40 -34.53
CA SER A 187 7.81 3.68 -33.90
C SER A 187 8.75 4.73 -34.51
N PHE A 188 8.58 5.02 -35.80
CA PHE A 188 8.96 6.31 -36.31
C PHE A 188 7.94 7.27 -35.73
N ASP A 189 8.28 7.80 -34.57
CA ASP A 189 7.73 9.04 -34.07
C ASP A 189 8.20 10.17 -35.03
N ILE A 190 7.77 10.12 -36.29
CA ILE A 190 7.99 11.16 -37.30
C ILE A 190 7.30 12.44 -36.85
N PHE A 191 6.25 12.34 -36.03
CA PHE A 191 5.68 13.52 -35.37
C PHE A 191 6.59 14.10 -34.28
N ASP A 192 7.48 13.32 -33.68
CA ASP A 192 8.41 13.81 -32.65
C ASP A 192 9.73 14.34 -33.26
N LEU A 193 10.07 13.93 -34.49
CA LEU A 193 11.20 14.49 -35.27
C LEU A 193 10.81 15.64 -36.22
N ALA A 194 9.60 15.66 -36.76
CA ALA A 194 9.10 16.77 -37.59
C ALA A 194 8.55 17.94 -36.75
N THR A 195 8.37 17.74 -35.44
CA THR A 195 8.21 18.84 -34.48
C THR A 195 9.38 18.87 -33.50
N GLY A 196 10.58 19.19 -34.01
CA GLY A 196 11.66 19.79 -33.21
C GLY A 196 11.29 21.13 -32.55
N ALA A 197 10.03 21.54 -32.64
CA ALA A 197 9.40 22.41 -31.67
C ALA A 197 8.57 21.51 -30.75
N SER A 198 9.07 21.25 -29.54
CA SER A 198 8.22 20.83 -28.43
C SER A 198 6.96 21.70 -28.50
N GLN A 199 5.80 21.12 -28.78
CA GLN A 199 4.55 21.84 -28.56
C GLN A 199 4.43 21.99 -27.04
N LYS A 200 5.14 22.99 -26.51
CA LYS A 200 4.83 23.65 -25.26
C LYS A 200 3.40 24.09 -25.45
N ARG A 201 2.47 23.24 -25.01
CA ARG A 201 1.07 23.59 -24.83
C ARG A 201 1.14 24.91 -24.08
N LYS A 202 0.82 26.03 -24.74
CA LYS A 202 0.86 27.37 -24.14
C LYS A 202 -0.07 27.29 -22.95
N GLN A 203 0.51 27.06 -21.78
CA GLN A 203 -0.17 27.15 -20.51
C GLN A 203 -0.55 28.60 -20.38
N ARG A 204 -1.86 28.85 -20.41
CA ARG A 204 -2.39 30.10 -19.90
C ARG A 204 -2.09 30.08 -18.41
N ALA A 205 -1.09 30.83 -17.99
CA ALA A 205 -0.97 31.21 -16.60
C ALA A 205 -2.29 31.88 -16.21
N ILE A 206 -2.98 31.33 -15.22
CA ILE A 206 -3.99 32.09 -14.51
C ILE A 206 -3.19 33.16 -13.78
N ALA A 207 -3.37 34.42 -14.18
CA ALA A 207 -2.73 35.55 -13.53
C ALA A 207 -3.29 35.69 -12.12
N GLY A 208 -2.43 35.70 -11.09
CA GLY A 208 -2.84 36.19 -9.77
C GLY A 208 -2.07 35.65 -8.57
N GLU A 209 -1.60 34.40 -8.56
CA GLU A 209 -0.96 33.84 -7.37
C GLU A 209 0.56 33.98 -7.43
N THR A 210 1.07 34.95 -6.69
CA THR A 210 2.50 35.12 -6.41
C THR A 210 2.96 34.09 -5.38
N LEU A 211 4.20 33.58 -5.53
CA LEU A 211 4.87 32.70 -4.57
C LEU A 211 5.23 33.39 -3.22
N ASP A 212 4.83 34.64 -3.07
CA ASP A 212 5.17 35.51 -1.96
C ASP A 212 4.13 35.46 -0.85
N PHE A 213 4.56 35.73 0.38
CA PHE A 213 3.67 35.93 1.50
C PHE A 213 2.87 37.21 1.34
N LEU A 214 1.65 37.23 1.87
CA LEU A 214 0.99 38.50 2.11
C LEU A 214 1.71 39.22 3.25
N GLU A 215 1.76 40.55 3.21
CA GLU A 215 2.26 41.33 4.35
C GLU A 215 1.40 41.13 5.60
N LYS A 216 0.09 40.94 5.38
CA LYS A 216 -0.92 40.71 6.42
C LYS A 216 -2.13 39.99 5.83
N VAL A 217 -2.82 39.20 6.64
CA VAL A 217 -4.15 38.67 6.30
C VAL A 217 -5.19 39.78 6.40
N ASP A 218 -6.15 39.80 5.48
CA ASP A 218 -7.25 40.77 5.48
C ASP A 218 -8.01 40.77 6.82
N ASP A 219 -8.22 41.96 7.38
CA ASP A 219 -8.91 42.17 8.64
C ASP A 219 -10.40 41.81 8.54
N GLU A 220 -11.03 42.01 7.37
CA GLU A 220 -12.43 41.64 7.16
C GLU A 220 -12.61 40.12 7.18
N LEU A 221 -11.78 39.38 6.44
CA LEU A 221 -11.74 37.91 6.47
C LEU A 221 -11.55 37.38 7.90
N LEU A 222 -10.62 37.97 8.66
CA LEU A 222 -10.39 37.62 10.06
C LEU A 222 -11.62 37.90 10.94
N ALA A 223 -12.27 39.06 10.76
CA ALA A 223 -13.46 39.42 11.53
C ALA A 223 -14.62 38.45 11.27
N VAL A 224 -14.88 38.13 10.00
CA VAL A 224 -15.89 37.15 9.58
C VAL A 224 -15.58 35.77 10.16
N THR A 225 -14.32 35.34 10.08
CA THR A 225 -13.89 34.04 10.62
C THR A 225 -14.04 33.99 12.14
N ARG A 226 -13.69 35.06 12.85
CA ARG A 226 -13.87 35.15 14.31
C ARG A 226 -15.34 35.16 14.71
N ALA A 227 -16.23 35.74 13.89
CA ALA A 227 -17.67 35.65 14.10
C ALA A 227 -18.20 34.21 13.93
N LYS A 228 -17.74 33.48 12.91
CA LYS A 228 -18.04 32.04 12.74
C LYS A 228 -17.56 31.23 13.93
N ILE A 229 -16.34 31.47 14.40
CA ILE A 229 -15.75 30.80 15.58
C ILE A 229 -16.55 31.08 16.85
N LYS A 230 -16.92 32.35 17.08
CA LYS A 230 -17.76 32.73 18.22
C LYS A 230 -19.09 31.98 18.17
N LYS A 231 -19.74 31.94 17.01
CA LYS A 231 -20.99 31.21 16.81
C LYS A 231 -20.84 29.72 17.16
N ILE A 232 -19.78 29.06 16.67
CA ILE A 232 -19.46 27.66 17.02
C ILE A 232 -19.28 27.48 18.52
N TYR A 233 -18.52 28.37 19.16
CA TYR A 233 -18.23 28.30 20.59
C TYR A 233 -19.48 28.52 21.45
N ASP A 234 -20.33 29.47 21.10
CA ASP A 234 -21.55 29.79 21.83
C ASP A 234 -22.61 28.68 21.70
N GLU A 235 -22.83 28.21 20.47
CA GLU A 235 -23.90 27.26 20.13
C GLU A 235 -23.67 25.84 20.64
N HIS A 236 -22.44 25.47 21.03
CA HIS A 236 -22.09 24.08 21.34
C HIS A 236 -21.35 23.89 22.67
N SER A 237 -21.79 22.92 23.47
CA SER A 237 -21.13 22.49 24.70
C SER A 237 -19.97 21.53 24.47
N ILE A 238 -20.04 20.67 23.45
CA ILE A 238 -18.95 19.76 23.09
C ILE A 238 -18.36 20.15 21.74
N ILE A 239 -17.07 20.50 21.73
CA ILE A 239 -16.36 21.00 20.55
C ILE A 239 -15.17 20.09 20.25
N GLY A 240 -15.28 19.30 19.18
CA GLY A 240 -14.20 18.46 18.66
C GLY A 240 -13.44 19.15 17.53
N LEU A 241 -12.20 19.54 17.78
CA LEU A 241 -11.30 20.14 16.79
C LEU A 241 -10.53 19.03 16.05
N LEU A 242 -10.84 18.81 14.76
CA LEU A 242 -10.16 17.78 13.97
C LEU A 242 -8.81 18.31 13.47
N ASN A 243 -7.72 17.66 13.89
CA ASN A 243 -6.37 18.03 13.55
C ASN A 243 -5.65 16.93 12.77
N SER A 244 -5.18 17.24 11.56
CA SER A 244 -4.45 16.28 10.71
C SER A 244 -2.93 16.47 10.76
N GLY A 245 -2.43 17.40 11.58
CA GLY A 245 -1.03 17.84 11.54
C GLY A 245 -0.71 18.75 10.35
N GLY A 246 -1.73 19.23 9.63
CA GLY A 246 -1.63 20.18 8.52
C GLY A 246 -1.66 21.64 8.96
N VAL A 247 -1.27 22.54 8.06
CA VAL A 247 -1.34 23.99 8.30
C VAL A 247 -2.79 24.47 8.44
N ASP A 248 -3.72 23.92 7.66
CA ASP A 248 -5.13 24.32 7.65
C ASP A 248 -5.85 23.94 8.96
N SER A 249 -5.62 22.70 9.41
CA SER A 249 -6.12 22.25 10.70
C SER A 249 -5.43 22.95 11.86
N ARG A 250 -4.15 23.31 11.73
CA ARG A 250 -3.41 24.10 12.73
C ARG A 250 -4.02 25.50 12.91
N LEU A 251 -4.30 26.20 11.81
CA LEU A 251 -4.93 27.51 11.84
C LEU A 251 -6.28 27.46 12.56
N THR A 252 -7.13 26.51 12.14
CA THR A 252 -8.47 26.35 12.70
C THR A 252 -8.41 26.09 14.21
N LEU A 253 -7.53 25.18 14.63
CA LEU A 253 -7.30 24.87 16.04
C LEU A 253 -6.78 26.09 16.80
N GLN A 254 -5.82 26.82 16.25
CA GLN A 254 -5.26 28.01 16.87
C GLN A 254 -6.34 29.07 17.13
N LEU A 255 -7.15 29.39 16.12
CA LEU A 255 -8.18 30.42 16.24
C LEU A 255 -9.28 30.04 17.25
N MET A 256 -9.67 28.77 17.28
CA MET A 256 -10.65 28.26 18.27
C MET A 256 -10.10 28.35 19.70
N ILE A 257 -8.85 27.92 19.92
CA ILE A 257 -8.23 27.97 21.25
C ILE A 257 -7.98 29.42 21.70
N GLU A 258 -7.54 30.30 20.80
CA GLU A 258 -7.42 31.73 21.10
C GLU A 258 -8.75 32.34 21.56
N HIS A 259 -9.86 31.93 20.95
CA HIS A 259 -11.20 32.38 21.35
C HIS A 259 -11.59 31.83 22.72
N ALA A 260 -11.39 30.53 22.96
CA ALA A 260 -11.70 29.89 24.25
C ALA A 260 -10.88 30.47 25.41
N ILE A 261 -9.61 30.80 25.20
CA ILE A 261 -8.76 31.45 26.21
C ILE A 261 -9.30 32.84 26.58
N LYS A 262 -9.80 33.59 25.60
CA LYS A 262 -10.37 34.93 25.83
C LYS A 262 -11.75 34.89 26.48
N ASN A 263 -12.50 33.80 26.28
CA ASN A 263 -13.87 33.63 26.76
C ASN A 263 -14.01 32.31 27.52
N PRO A 264 -13.31 32.14 28.66
CA PRO A 264 -13.30 30.87 29.38
C PRO A 264 -14.70 30.50 29.88
N ASP A 265 -15.15 29.30 29.54
CA ASP A 265 -16.44 28.75 29.96
C ASP A 265 -16.24 27.30 30.43
N PRO A 266 -16.32 27.01 31.73
CA PRO A 266 -16.13 25.66 32.28
C PRO A 266 -17.19 24.64 31.84
N SER A 267 -18.32 25.08 31.28
CA SER A 267 -19.34 24.18 30.73
C SER A 267 -18.95 23.61 29.37
N LYS A 268 -17.95 24.20 28.71
CA LYS A 268 -17.47 23.78 27.39
C LYS A 268 -16.45 22.66 27.55
N ARG A 269 -16.69 21.57 26.84
CA ARG A 269 -15.74 20.47 26.67
C ARG A 269 -15.05 20.60 25.31
N ILE A 270 -13.75 20.88 25.33
CA ILE A 270 -12.94 21.05 24.11
C ILE A 270 -12.02 19.86 23.95
N MET A 271 -12.15 19.20 22.80
CA MET A 271 -11.37 18.04 22.43
C MET A 271 -10.59 18.34 21.15
N VAL A 272 -9.34 17.92 21.09
CA VAL A 272 -8.57 17.86 19.84
C VAL A 272 -8.46 16.41 19.42
N ILE A 273 -8.89 16.10 18.21
CA ILE A 273 -8.94 14.73 17.69
C ILE A 273 -8.00 14.65 16.49
N SER A 274 -6.98 13.81 16.57
CA SER A 274 -6.08 13.49 15.45
C SER A 274 -6.16 12.01 15.12
N ALA A 275 -5.89 11.65 13.87
CA ALA A 275 -5.79 10.25 13.45
C ALA A 275 -4.31 9.90 13.16
N ASP A 276 -3.76 8.92 13.87
CA ASP A 276 -2.50 8.28 13.48
C ASP A 276 -2.83 7.04 12.65
N THR A 277 -2.49 7.09 11.36
CA THR A 277 -2.71 5.94 10.46
C THR A 277 -1.66 4.85 10.63
N LEU A 278 -0.67 5.07 11.51
CA LEU A 278 0.48 4.20 11.82
C LEU A 278 1.48 4.04 10.67
N VAL A 279 1.15 4.66 9.55
CA VAL A 279 1.99 4.75 8.35
C VAL A 279 2.17 6.21 7.94
N GLU A 280 1.81 7.17 8.79
CA GLU A 280 2.01 8.60 8.53
C GLU A 280 3.48 8.92 8.28
N ASN A 281 3.75 9.99 7.53
CA ASN A 281 5.11 10.51 7.44
C ASN A 281 5.68 10.73 8.86
N PRO A 282 6.90 10.28 9.17
CA PRO A 282 7.44 10.38 10.53
C PRO A 282 7.43 11.81 11.09
N GLY A 283 7.71 12.82 10.26
CA GLY A 283 7.66 14.23 10.65
C GLY A 283 6.24 14.72 10.93
N VAL A 284 5.23 14.24 10.20
CA VAL A 284 3.81 14.54 10.49
C VAL A 284 3.39 13.93 11.81
N LYS A 285 3.77 12.67 12.05
CA LYS A 285 3.54 12.00 13.33
C LYS A 285 4.18 12.80 14.46
N GLN A 286 5.43 13.20 14.32
CA GLN A 286 6.11 14.06 15.29
C GLN A 286 5.36 15.37 15.55
N ILE A 287 4.93 16.09 14.50
CA ILE A 287 4.15 17.34 14.61
C ILE A 287 2.85 17.14 15.41
N ILE A 288 2.14 16.03 15.21
CA ILE A 288 0.90 15.70 15.93
C ILE A 288 1.21 15.45 17.41
N HIS A 289 2.22 14.65 17.71
CA HIS A 289 2.62 14.32 19.09
C HIS A 289 3.16 15.54 19.85
N GLU A 290 3.98 16.37 19.20
CA GLU A 290 4.48 17.61 19.80
C GLU A 290 3.36 18.59 20.12
N LEU A 291 2.34 18.69 19.26
CA LEU A 291 1.17 19.52 19.53
C LEU A 291 0.36 18.99 20.73
N ARG A 292 0.13 17.68 20.80
CA ARG A 292 -0.51 17.03 21.96
C ARG A 292 0.21 17.42 23.24
N ASP A 293 1.54 17.28 23.28
CA ASP A 293 2.34 17.55 24.47
C ASP A 293 2.41 19.05 24.80
N ALA A 294 2.38 19.92 23.79
CA ALA A 294 2.32 21.38 23.97
C ALA A 294 0.95 21.81 24.55
N LEU A 295 -0.15 21.27 24.03
CA LEU A 295 -1.50 21.57 24.51
C LEU A 295 -1.73 21.02 25.91
N GLY A 296 -1.37 19.76 26.19
CA GLY A 296 -1.54 19.15 27.52
C GLY A 296 -0.79 19.91 28.63
N ARG A 297 0.35 20.52 28.30
CA ARG A 297 1.10 21.38 29.25
C ARG A 297 0.51 22.77 29.41
N ALA A 298 0.03 23.37 28.32
CA ALA A 298 -0.43 24.76 28.33
C ALA A 298 -1.89 24.90 28.78
N PHE A 299 -2.73 23.92 28.47
CA PHE A 299 -4.19 23.97 28.62
C PHE A 299 -4.71 22.61 29.11
N PRO A 300 -4.60 22.30 30.42
CA PRO A 300 -5.05 21.01 30.97
C PRO A 300 -6.55 20.72 30.81
N TRP A 301 -7.36 21.74 30.48
CA TRP A 301 -8.79 21.63 30.18
C TRP A 301 -9.09 21.21 28.73
N ILE A 302 -8.07 21.08 27.88
CA ILE A 302 -8.21 20.53 26.52
C ILE A 302 -7.88 19.04 26.57
N GLU A 303 -8.82 18.22 26.13
CA GLU A 303 -8.58 16.79 25.91
C GLU A 303 -7.93 16.58 24.54
N TYR A 304 -6.87 15.77 24.47
CA TYR A 304 -6.25 15.43 23.19
C TYR A 304 -6.33 13.92 22.95
N HIS A 305 -7.02 13.54 21.88
CA HIS A 305 -7.25 12.16 21.48
C HIS A 305 -6.55 11.86 20.16
N ILE A 306 -5.71 10.83 20.14
CA ILE A 306 -5.13 10.27 18.91
C ILE A 306 -5.85 8.95 18.67
N VAL A 307 -6.63 8.88 17.59
CA VAL A 307 -7.33 7.66 17.17
C VAL A 307 -6.44 6.86 16.22
N GLU A 308 -6.47 5.54 16.38
CA GLU A 308 -5.69 4.60 15.58
C GLU A 308 -6.61 3.53 14.98
N PRO A 309 -6.31 3.01 13.78
CA PRO A 309 -7.06 1.89 13.25
C PRO A 309 -6.86 0.63 14.07
N ARG A 310 -7.96 -0.15 14.20
CA ARG A 310 -7.90 -1.54 14.62
C ARG A 310 -6.80 -2.28 13.88
N GLU A 311 -6.12 -3.19 14.56
CA GLU A 311 -4.94 -3.89 14.02
C GLU A 311 -5.23 -4.57 12.67
N ASP A 312 -6.39 -5.23 12.57
CA ASP A 312 -6.83 -5.91 11.35
C ASP A 312 -7.12 -4.93 10.18
N ASN A 313 -7.31 -3.63 10.47
CA ASN A 313 -7.53 -2.58 9.48
C ASN A 313 -6.27 -1.81 9.08
N THR A 314 -5.15 -2.04 9.76
CA THR A 314 -3.88 -1.36 9.48
C THR A 314 -3.37 -1.73 8.09
N LEU A 315 -2.57 -0.84 7.48
CA LEU A 315 -2.20 -0.99 6.08
C LEU A 315 -1.34 -2.24 5.83
N LEU A 316 -0.33 -2.46 6.67
CA LEU A 316 0.57 -3.60 6.55
C LEU A 316 -0.14 -4.93 6.86
N VAL A 317 -1.05 -4.97 7.84
CA VAL A 317 -1.87 -6.18 8.09
C VAL A 317 -2.82 -6.46 6.93
N CYS A 318 -3.39 -5.44 6.29
CA CYS A 318 -4.19 -5.64 5.09
C CYS A 318 -3.35 -6.24 3.93
N ILE A 319 -2.12 -5.78 3.75
CA ILE A 319 -1.25 -6.23 2.65
C ILE A 319 -0.70 -7.63 2.92
N ILE A 320 -0.07 -7.84 4.09
CA ILE A 320 0.58 -9.11 4.46
C ILE A 320 -0.44 -10.14 4.92
N GLY A 321 -1.30 -9.80 5.88
CA GLY A 321 -2.29 -10.71 6.46
C GLY A 321 -3.45 -11.00 5.52
N LYS A 322 -4.12 -9.95 5.02
CA LYS A 322 -5.29 -10.10 4.14
C LYS A 322 -4.93 -10.30 2.66
N GLY A 323 -3.67 -10.16 2.27
CA GLY A 323 -3.22 -10.31 0.87
C GLY A 323 -3.65 -9.15 -0.05
N TYR A 324 -4.04 -7.99 0.48
CA TYR A 324 -4.52 -6.89 -0.36
C TYR A 324 -3.39 -6.32 -1.22
N GLN A 325 -3.74 -5.96 -2.45
CA GLN A 325 -2.88 -5.16 -3.31
C GLN A 325 -2.60 -3.79 -2.70
N ALA A 326 -1.43 -3.22 -3.00
CA ALA A 326 -1.10 -1.90 -2.49
C ALA A 326 -2.07 -0.83 -3.06
N PRO A 327 -2.50 0.18 -2.27
CA PRO A 327 -3.57 1.10 -2.67
C PRO A 327 -3.30 1.84 -3.98
N SER A 328 -4.20 1.72 -4.96
CA SER A 328 -4.04 2.35 -6.28
C SER A 328 -5.07 3.46 -6.51
N VAL A 329 -5.06 4.12 -7.67
CA VAL A 329 -6.06 5.16 -7.99
C VAL A 329 -7.48 4.57 -8.01
N SER A 330 -7.64 3.35 -8.51
CA SER A 330 -8.91 2.62 -8.62
C SER A 330 -9.25 1.79 -7.38
N PHE A 331 -8.25 1.40 -6.59
CA PHE A 331 -8.42 0.55 -5.41
C PHE A 331 -7.93 1.25 -4.14
N LYS A 332 -8.74 2.21 -3.64
CA LYS A 332 -8.45 3.01 -2.44
C LYS A 332 -9.24 2.53 -1.24
N TYR A 333 -8.67 1.63 -0.44
CA TYR A 333 -9.30 1.15 0.80
C TYR A 333 -8.73 1.83 2.07
N CYS A 334 -7.55 2.44 1.97
CA CYS A 334 -6.81 2.97 3.12
C CYS A 334 -7.52 4.16 3.79
N VAL A 335 -8.12 5.10 3.04
CA VAL A 335 -8.75 6.30 3.64
C VAL A 335 -9.86 5.92 4.61
N ARG A 336 -10.78 5.04 4.19
CA ARG A 336 -11.87 4.60 5.04
C ARG A 336 -11.34 3.90 6.29
N ARG A 337 -10.51 2.88 6.12
CA ARG A 337 -10.02 2.02 7.21
C ARG A 337 -9.11 2.75 8.20
N LEU A 338 -8.21 3.60 7.71
CA LEU A 338 -7.16 4.21 8.53
C LEU A 338 -7.56 5.57 9.10
N LYS A 339 -8.46 6.33 8.43
CA LYS A 339 -8.83 7.70 8.86
C LYS A 339 -10.28 7.83 9.29
N ILE A 340 -11.22 7.24 8.54
CA ILE A 340 -12.66 7.44 8.79
C ILE A 340 -13.18 6.52 9.90
N GLU A 341 -12.94 5.21 9.79
CA GLU A 341 -13.45 4.24 10.78
C GLU A 341 -12.92 4.49 12.20
N PRO A 342 -11.64 4.80 12.43
CA PRO A 342 -11.14 5.03 13.79
C PRO A 342 -11.77 6.26 14.45
N ALA A 343 -11.94 7.33 13.67
CA ALA A 343 -12.64 8.52 14.13
C ALA A 343 -14.12 8.23 14.39
N ARG A 344 -14.77 7.44 13.52
CA ARG A 344 -16.16 7.02 13.71
C ARG A 344 -16.34 6.19 14.99
N GLU A 345 -15.52 5.17 15.20
CA GLU A 345 -15.55 4.31 16.39
C GLU A 345 -15.32 5.12 17.68
N PHE A 346 -14.37 6.06 17.66
CA PHE A 346 -14.14 6.98 18.77
C PHE A 346 -15.37 7.85 19.08
N LEU A 347 -15.96 8.46 18.04
CA LEU A 347 -17.15 9.30 18.20
C LEU A 347 -18.34 8.48 18.71
N GLU A 348 -18.55 7.27 18.20
CA GLU A 348 -19.60 6.36 18.67
C GLU A 348 -19.42 5.98 20.14
N ALA A 349 -18.19 5.69 20.57
CA ALA A 349 -17.88 5.43 21.98
C ALA A 349 -18.16 6.65 22.86
N MET A 350 -17.82 7.85 22.38
CA MET A 350 -18.10 9.11 23.07
C MET A 350 -19.61 9.35 23.20
N PHE A 351 -20.41 9.10 22.16
CA PHE A 351 -21.87 9.27 22.25
C PHE A 351 -22.53 8.33 23.25
N LEU A 352 -22.03 7.10 23.35
CA LEU A 352 -22.53 6.15 24.33
C LEU A 352 -22.24 6.61 25.77
N ALA A 353 -21.13 7.31 25.99
CA ALA A 353 -20.73 7.80 27.31
C ALA A 353 -21.41 9.13 27.70
N ASP A 354 -21.43 10.09 26.78
CA ASP A 354 -21.69 11.51 27.09
C ASP A 354 -22.94 12.08 26.40
N GLY A 355 -23.59 11.30 25.52
CA GLY A 355 -24.65 11.79 24.65
C GLY A 355 -24.13 12.51 23.40
N ALA A 356 -25.00 12.65 22.39
CA ALA A 356 -24.66 13.29 21.10
C ALA A 356 -25.25 14.69 20.95
N GLU A 357 -26.07 15.12 21.92
CA GLU A 357 -26.73 16.41 21.87
C GLU A 357 -25.69 17.51 22.00
N ASP A 358 -25.85 18.56 21.20
CA ASP A 358 -25.03 19.76 21.28
C ASP A 358 -23.50 19.59 21.02
N THR A 359 -23.16 18.63 20.16
CA THR A 359 -21.78 18.38 19.71
C THR A 359 -21.49 18.99 18.33
N VAL A 360 -20.32 19.59 18.16
CA VAL A 360 -19.79 20.04 16.87
C VAL A 360 -18.37 19.52 16.59
N LEU A 361 -18.13 19.06 15.37
CA LEU A 361 -16.81 18.74 14.85
C LEU A 361 -16.32 19.86 13.92
N VAL A 362 -15.25 20.52 14.31
CA VAL A 362 -14.65 21.63 13.57
C VAL A 362 -13.54 21.11 12.67
N LEU A 363 -13.65 21.43 11.38
CA LEU A 363 -12.79 20.98 10.29
C LEU A 363 -11.99 22.16 9.71
N GLY A 364 -10.74 21.91 9.36
CA GLY A 364 -9.92 22.86 8.61
C GLY A 364 -10.01 22.70 7.11
N SER A 365 -11.22 22.61 6.54
CA SER A 365 -11.41 22.41 5.09
C SER A 365 -11.63 23.72 4.35
N ARG A 366 -11.08 23.85 3.14
CA ARG A 366 -11.20 25.03 2.28
C ARG A 366 -11.80 24.71 0.92
N ASP A 367 -12.54 25.67 0.36
CA ASP A 367 -13.16 25.55 -0.95
C ASP A 367 -12.14 25.63 -2.09
N ASN A 368 -10.99 26.27 -1.86
CA ASN A 368 -9.90 26.38 -2.84
C ASN A 368 -8.81 25.31 -2.72
N GLU A 369 -9.08 24.16 -2.06
CA GLU A 369 -8.14 23.02 -2.10
C GLU A 369 -8.11 22.33 -3.47
N SER A 370 -9.27 22.24 -4.15
CA SER A 370 -9.42 21.73 -5.51
C SER A 370 -10.88 21.85 -5.98
N VAL A 371 -11.12 21.80 -7.29
CA VAL A 371 -12.47 21.78 -7.88
C VAL A 371 -13.33 20.63 -7.32
N MET A 372 -12.75 19.44 -7.14
CA MET A 372 -13.45 18.28 -6.59
C MET A 372 -13.77 18.47 -5.10
N ARG A 373 -12.87 19.11 -4.34
CA ARG A 373 -13.12 19.44 -2.94
C ARG A 373 -14.24 20.46 -2.82
N LYS A 374 -14.21 21.55 -3.60
CA LYS A 374 -15.27 22.55 -3.66
C LYS A 374 -16.63 21.90 -3.88
N ARG A 375 -16.77 21.06 -4.91
CA ARG A 375 -18.02 20.34 -5.20
C ARG A 375 -18.48 19.46 -4.04
N SER A 376 -17.54 18.77 -3.37
CA SER A 376 -17.84 17.93 -2.21
C SER A 376 -18.31 18.76 -1.00
N LEU A 377 -17.61 19.86 -0.71
CA LEU A 377 -17.95 20.78 0.38
C LEU A 377 -19.29 21.48 0.14
N SER A 378 -19.54 21.99 -1.08
CA SER A 378 -20.84 22.57 -1.43
C SER A 378 -21.99 21.56 -1.28
N LYS A 379 -21.75 20.27 -1.55
CA LYS A 379 -22.77 19.23 -1.31
C LYS A 379 -23.01 18.97 0.18
N HIS A 380 -21.96 19.03 1.00
CA HIS A 380 -22.03 18.71 2.43
C HIS A 380 -22.52 19.87 3.30
N PHE A 381 -22.04 21.08 3.02
CA PHE A 381 -22.28 22.30 3.80
C PHE A 381 -23.27 23.27 3.12
N GLY A 382 -23.52 23.12 1.82
CA GLY A 382 -24.26 24.11 1.06
C GLY A 382 -23.53 25.46 1.03
N GLU A 383 -24.31 26.53 1.20
CA GLU A 383 -23.83 27.92 1.31
C GLU A 383 -23.37 28.30 2.74
N ASP A 384 -23.71 27.50 3.76
CA ASP A 384 -23.30 27.75 5.15
C ASP A 384 -21.92 27.13 5.45
N PHE A 385 -21.31 27.46 6.58
CA PHE A 385 -20.12 26.78 7.08
C PHE A 385 -20.45 25.57 7.96
N TYR A 386 -21.74 25.33 8.24
CA TYR A 386 -22.24 24.17 8.97
C TYR A 386 -22.81 23.07 8.06
N GLY A 387 -22.63 21.82 8.47
CA GLY A 387 -23.22 20.63 7.85
C GLY A 387 -23.56 19.58 8.90
N HIS A 388 -24.09 18.44 8.48
CA HIS A 388 -24.44 17.33 9.37
C HIS A 388 -23.44 16.19 9.29
N HIS A 389 -23.06 15.62 10.44
CA HIS A 389 -22.29 14.39 10.45
C HIS A 389 -23.23 13.17 10.23
N PRO A 390 -22.77 12.08 9.59
CA PRO A 390 -23.59 10.86 9.43
C PRO A 390 -23.90 10.11 10.73
N VAL A 391 -23.17 10.40 11.80
CA VAL A 391 -23.32 9.72 13.10
C VAL A 391 -24.09 10.65 14.05
N GLY A 392 -25.27 10.24 14.51
CA GLY A 392 -26.06 10.96 15.51
C GLY A 392 -26.46 12.38 15.10
N ASN A 393 -26.73 13.23 16.09
CA ASN A 393 -27.12 14.65 15.92
C ASN A 393 -25.92 15.62 15.91
N ILE A 394 -24.72 15.16 15.51
CA ILE A 394 -23.52 16.00 15.51
C ILE A 394 -23.55 16.98 14.32
N ARG A 395 -23.16 18.22 14.57
CA ARG A 395 -22.86 19.18 13.51
C ARG A 395 -21.40 19.10 13.09
N THR A 396 -21.14 19.38 11.83
CA THR A 396 -19.78 19.64 11.33
C THR A 396 -19.68 21.12 10.98
N ALA A 397 -18.54 21.75 11.23
CA ALA A 397 -18.32 23.16 10.94
C ALA A 397 -16.96 23.36 10.27
N SER A 398 -16.87 24.20 9.26
CA SER A 398 -15.59 24.54 8.61
C SER A 398 -15.44 26.07 8.53
N PRO A 399 -14.95 26.72 9.60
CA PRO A 399 -14.99 28.18 9.72
C PRO A 399 -14.06 28.90 8.74
N ILE A 400 -13.09 28.18 8.15
CA ILE A 400 -12.09 28.73 7.23
C ILE A 400 -12.37 28.43 5.74
N ARG A 401 -13.59 28.02 5.35
CA ARG A 401 -13.90 27.58 3.97
C ARG A 401 -13.43 28.54 2.87
N ASP A 402 -13.53 29.83 3.16
CA ASP A 402 -13.25 31.00 2.34
C ASP A 402 -11.78 31.40 2.30
N TRP A 403 -10.92 30.81 3.14
CA TRP A 403 -9.50 31.12 3.18
C TRP A 403 -8.76 30.54 1.99
N THR A 404 -7.68 31.18 1.58
CA THR A 404 -6.64 30.71 0.66
C THR A 404 -5.45 30.14 1.41
N LYS A 405 -4.65 29.32 0.73
CA LYS A 405 -3.42 28.76 1.32
C LYS A 405 -2.46 29.85 1.75
N GLN A 406 -2.33 30.87 0.91
CA GLN A 406 -1.48 32.03 1.14
C GLN A 406 -1.89 32.74 2.44
N GLU A 407 -3.18 32.96 2.67
CA GLU A 407 -3.70 33.54 3.92
C GLU A 407 -3.46 32.63 5.13
N VAL A 408 -3.67 31.31 5.00
CA VAL A 408 -3.40 30.36 6.09
C VAL A 408 -1.94 30.42 6.53
N VAL A 409 -1.03 30.31 5.55
CA VAL A 409 0.41 30.30 5.79
C VAL A 409 0.89 31.66 6.32
N THR A 410 0.36 32.76 5.78
CA THR A 410 0.61 34.12 6.29
C THR A 410 0.18 34.24 7.75
N TYR A 411 -1.03 33.80 8.11
CA TYR A 411 -1.50 33.88 9.49
C TYR A 411 -0.57 33.13 10.44
N LEU A 412 -0.23 31.89 10.11
CA LEU A 412 0.61 31.05 10.96
C LEU A 412 2.04 31.59 11.08
N ALA A 413 2.57 32.22 10.04
CA ALA A 413 3.90 32.83 10.05
C ALA A 413 3.98 34.02 11.00
N PHE A 414 2.97 34.90 11.00
CA PHE A 414 2.98 36.14 11.78
C PHE A 414 2.31 36.03 13.15
N ASN A 415 1.47 35.02 13.38
CA ASN A 415 0.75 34.84 14.64
C ASN A 415 1.25 33.60 15.38
N ARG A 416 1.89 33.83 16.53
CA ARG A 416 2.36 32.74 17.40
C ARG A 416 1.18 32.00 18.02
N GLY A 417 1.19 30.67 17.94
CA GLY A 417 0.22 29.83 18.65
C GLY A 417 0.22 30.06 20.17
N PRO A 418 -0.93 29.88 20.85
CA PRO A 418 -1.09 30.18 22.27
C PRO A 418 -0.30 29.23 23.18
N TRP A 419 0.13 28.06 22.69
CA TRP A 419 1.03 27.16 23.41
C TRP A 419 2.48 27.69 23.36
N LYS A 420 2.97 28.22 24.49
CA LYS A 420 4.26 28.95 24.55
C LYS A 420 5.50 28.08 24.28
N LYS A 421 5.45 26.76 24.52
CA LYS A 421 6.61 25.84 24.39
C LYS A 421 6.26 24.62 23.52
N GLY A 422 7.08 24.35 22.49
CA GLY A 422 6.90 23.24 21.55
C GLY A 422 5.89 23.54 20.44
N ALA A 423 5.92 22.74 19.36
CA ALA A 423 4.96 22.78 18.24
C ALA A 423 4.77 24.18 17.62
N ARG A 424 5.86 24.92 17.35
CA ARG A 424 5.79 26.28 16.80
C ARG A 424 5.26 26.27 15.38
N ASN A 425 4.47 27.29 15.03
CA ASN A 425 3.99 27.45 13.65
C ASN A 425 5.13 27.56 12.64
N THR A 426 6.24 28.19 13.00
CA THR A 426 7.43 28.27 12.15
C THR A 426 8.07 26.92 11.87
N GLU A 427 8.05 25.99 12.83
CA GLU A 427 8.57 24.61 12.65
C GLU A 427 7.66 23.82 11.72
N LEU A 428 6.34 23.96 11.91
CA LEU A 428 5.34 23.40 11.01
C LEU A 428 5.54 23.89 9.56
N LEU A 429 5.61 25.21 9.37
CA LEU A 429 5.79 25.80 8.05
C LEU A 429 7.12 25.40 7.41
N ALA A 430 8.21 25.35 8.18
CA ALA A 430 9.50 24.89 7.69
C ALA A 430 9.46 23.44 7.22
N PHE A 431 8.82 22.54 7.98
CA PHE A 431 8.66 21.14 7.59
C PHE A 431 7.88 20.98 6.28
N TYR A 432 6.71 21.62 6.18
CA TYR A 432 5.89 21.58 4.96
C TYR A 432 6.60 22.27 3.76
N GLY A 433 7.46 23.23 4.04
CA GLY A 433 8.32 23.89 3.06
C GLY A 433 9.40 22.99 2.49
N ASN A 434 10.15 22.30 3.36
CA ASN A 434 11.17 21.34 2.97
C ASN A 434 10.57 20.17 2.18
N ALA A 435 9.39 19.69 2.61
CA ALA A 435 8.63 18.68 1.90
C ALA A 435 8.26 19.09 0.46
N ALA A 436 8.05 20.38 0.20
CA ALA A 436 7.75 20.89 -1.14
C ALA A 436 9.01 20.99 -2.05
N GLY A 437 10.21 20.97 -1.48
CA GLY A 437 11.49 20.95 -2.23
C GLY A 437 11.93 22.30 -2.79
N SER A 438 11.61 23.40 -2.11
CA SER A 438 12.02 24.76 -2.49
C SER A 438 13.16 25.26 -1.58
N GLU A 439 13.97 26.18 -2.11
CA GLU A 439 15.07 26.84 -1.36
C GLU A 439 14.56 27.77 -0.24
N CYS A 440 13.32 28.27 -0.33
CA CYS A 440 12.67 29.05 0.72
C CYS A 440 11.50 28.25 1.33
N PRO A 441 11.67 27.63 2.53
CA PRO A 441 10.66 26.77 3.13
C PRO A 441 9.33 27.48 3.37
N LEU A 442 9.41 28.76 3.72
CA LEU A 442 8.26 29.59 4.00
C LEU A 442 7.42 29.82 2.73
N GLY A 443 8.01 30.29 1.63
CA GLY A 443 7.26 30.53 0.38
C GLY A 443 6.71 29.24 -0.23
N ALA A 444 7.40 28.13 -0.01
CA ALA A 444 7.00 26.81 -0.51
C ALA A 444 5.78 26.23 0.22
N ALA A 445 5.56 26.59 1.49
CA ALA A 445 4.38 26.18 2.23
C ALA A 445 3.07 26.71 1.61
N VAL A 446 3.14 27.82 0.85
CA VAL A 446 2.02 28.39 0.09
C VAL A 446 1.60 27.50 -1.09
N VAL A 447 2.51 26.71 -1.65
CA VAL A 447 2.32 25.97 -2.93
C VAL A 447 1.79 24.54 -2.74
N ASN A 448 1.66 24.07 -1.49
CA ASN A 448 1.48 22.64 -1.20
C ASN A 448 0.04 22.10 -1.41
N ASP A 449 -0.90 22.93 -1.85
CA ASP A 449 -2.30 22.54 -2.02
C ASP A 449 -2.59 21.91 -3.38
N ASN A 450 -1.98 20.78 -3.72
CA ASN A 450 -2.30 20.06 -4.97
C ASN A 450 -2.09 20.84 -6.31
N GLU A 451 -1.79 22.14 -6.28
CA GLU A 451 -1.73 23.07 -7.41
C GLU A 451 -0.30 23.44 -7.84
N ALA A 452 0.68 22.60 -7.51
CA ALA A 452 1.80 22.36 -8.42
C ALA A 452 1.32 21.58 -9.67
N MET A 453 0.27 22.08 -10.31
CA MET A 453 -0.11 21.83 -11.68
C MET A 453 0.16 23.14 -12.42
N MET A 454 1.28 23.21 -13.15
CA MET A 454 1.43 23.92 -14.44
C MET A 454 2.83 24.45 -14.73
N GLN A 455 3.89 24.18 -13.95
CA GLN A 455 5.26 24.44 -14.45
C GLN A 455 6.21 23.24 -14.42
N CYS A 456 5.98 22.24 -13.57
CA CYS A 456 6.63 20.92 -13.65
C CYS A 456 5.64 19.87 -13.14
N GLY A 457 5.05 19.09 -14.04
CA GLY A 457 3.93 18.19 -13.74
C GLY A 457 4.12 17.31 -12.50
N LYS A 458 3.00 17.12 -11.79
CA LYS A 458 2.73 16.22 -10.65
C LYS A 458 3.07 16.83 -9.28
N SER A 459 2.02 17.31 -8.59
CA SER A 459 1.99 17.67 -7.18
C SER A 459 2.57 16.54 -6.30
N ALA A 460 3.45 16.93 -5.36
CA ALA A 460 3.92 16.08 -4.29
C ALA A 460 2.81 15.99 -3.22
N ARG A 461 2.03 14.92 -3.21
CA ARG A 461 1.15 14.66 -2.07
C ARG A 461 2.00 14.22 -0.89
N MET A 462 2.17 15.13 0.07
CA MET A 462 2.72 14.81 1.37
C MET A 462 1.69 13.96 2.14
N GLY A 463 2.08 12.76 2.55
CA GLY A 463 1.17 11.82 3.22
C GLY A 463 1.91 10.62 3.80
N CYS A 464 1.21 9.51 3.98
CA CYS A 464 1.77 8.28 4.55
C CYS A 464 2.99 7.77 3.76
N TYR A 465 4.01 7.28 4.47
CA TYR A 465 5.27 6.82 3.86
C TYR A 465 5.08 5.56 2.99
N LEU A 466 3.94 4.88 3.10
CA LEU A 466 3.53 3.75 2.26
C LEU A 466 2.56 4.11 1.12
N CYS A 467 2.32 5.40 0.84
CA CYS A 467 1.34 5.80 -0.18
C CYS A 467 1.80 5.43 -1.60
N THR A 468 1.21 4.41 -2.23
CA THR A 468 1.60 3.95 -3.57
C THR A 468 0.82 4.62 -4.71
N ILE A 469 -0.23 5.40 -4.40
CA ILE A 469 -1.14 6.03 -5.39
C ILE A 469 -0.41 7.02 -6.33
N SER A 470 0.47 7.87 -5.81
CA SER A 470 1.22 8.86 -6.60
C SER A 470 2.72 8.53 -6.63
N GLN A 471 3.55 9.41 -7.20
CA GLN A 471 4.99 9.41 -6.91
C GLN A 471 5.20 10.35 -5.72
N ASP A 472 5.89 9.88 -4.68
CA ASP A 472 6.12 10.68 -3.47
C ASP A 472 7.41 11.48 -3.62
N LYS A 473 7.29 12.66 -4.23
CA LYS A 473 8.40 13.62 -4.32
C LYS A 473 8.69 14.25 -2.95
N SER A 474 7.69 14.32 -2.07
CA SER A 474 7.81 14.98 -0.77
C SER A 474 8.77 14.24 0.14
N MET A 475 8.61 12.93 0.26
CA MET A 475 9.57 12.11 0.99
C MET A 475 10.97 12.21 0.39
N GLY A 476 11.08 12.21 -0.94
CA GLY A 476 12.35 12.40 -1.65
C GLY A 476 13.07 13.70 -1.28
N ASN A 477 12.33 14.80 -1.20
CA ASN A 477 12.86 16.11 -0.79
C ASN A 477 13.29 16.12 0.69
N LEU A 478 12.55 15.43 1.56
CA LEU A 478 12.87 15.38 2.98
C LEU A 478 14.15 14.59 3.29
N ILE A 479 14.60 13.68 2.41
CA ILE A 479 15.82 12.87 2.64
C ILE A 479 17.05 13.74 2.85
N SER A 480 17.16 14.91 2.22
CA SER A 480 18.32 15.79 2.42
C SER A 480 18.40 16.37 3.84
N THR A 481 17.26 16.58 4.49
CA THR A 481 17.17 17.08 5.87
C THR A 481 16.97 15.97 6.90
N HIS A 482 16.42 14.83 6.47
CA HIS A 482 16.08 13.65 7.26
C HIS A 482 16.59 12.38 6.54
N PRO A 483 17.91 12.12 6.53
CA PRO A 483 18.49 10.96 5.84
C PRO A 483 17.87 9.63 6.30
N GLU A 484 17.40 9.56 7.54
CA GLU A 484 16.71 8.40 8.12
C GLU A 484 15.41 8.04 7.38
N TYR A 485 14.83 8.95 6.59
CA TYR A 485 13.62 8.67 5.80
C TYR A 485 13.88 7.88 4.51
N GLU A 486 15.15 7.72 4.11
CA GLU A 486 15.51 7.00 2.90
C GLU A 486 15.01 5.55 2.91
N LYS A 487 14.98 4.90 4.09
CA LYS A 487 14.47 3.53 4.25
C LYS A 487 13.01 3.40 3.83
N TYR A 488 12.16 4.35 4.24
CA TYR A 488 10.75 4.35 3.87
C TYR A 488 10.56 4.63 2.38
N TYR A 489 11.36 5.54 1.82
CA TYR A 489 11.32 5.85 0.39
C TYR A 489 11.67 4.62 -0.47
N LYS A 490 12.75 3.89 -0.10
CA LYS A 490 13.17 2.64 -0.73
C LYS A 490 12.11 1.55 -0.59
N PHE A 491 11.59 1.34 0.62
CA PHE A 491 10.57 0.32 0.87
C PHE A 491 9.28 0.58 0.08
N ARG A 492 8.83 1.83 0.05
CA ARG A 492 7.65 2.26 -0.71
C ARG A 492 7.79 1.97 -2.20
N ARG A 493 8.98 2.15 -2.79
CA ARG A 493 9.24 1.79 -4.20
C ARG A 493 9.03 0.29 -4.41
N ILE A 494 9.61 -0.55 -3.55
CA ILE A 494 9.45 -2.01 -3.60
C ILE A 494 7.97 -2.40 -3.45
N LEU A 495 7.29 -1.85 -2.45
CA LEU A 495 5.86 -2.08 -2.21
C LEU A 495 5.00 -1.66 -3.42
N LYS A 496 5.33 -0.54 -4.07
CA LYS A 496 4.60 -0.09 -5.25
C LYS A 496 4.76 -1.05 -6.42
N ALA A 497 5.99 -1.48 -6.71
CA ALA A 497 6.29 -2.38 -7.81
C ALA A 497 5.57 -3.72 -7.60
N ILE A 498 5.88 -4.41 -6.50
CA ILE A 498 5.32 -5.72 -6.18
C ILE A 498 3.80 -5.67 -5.97
N GLY A 499 3.31 -4.61 -5.30
CA GLY A 499 1.93 -4.49 -4.90
C GLY A 499 0.97 -4.00 -5.98
N GLN A 500 1.45 -3.52 -7.14
CA GLN A 500 0.61 -2.92 -8.19
C GLN A 500 0.98 -3.32 -9.63
N ASP A 501 2.25 -3.59 -9.89
CA ASP A 501 2.74 -3.97 -11.20
C ASP A 501 2.74 -5.50 -11.33
N ILE A 502 1.73 -5.99 -12.05
CA ILE A 502 1.55 -7.42 -12.33
C ILE A 502 2.74 -8.06 -13.03
N ARG A 503 3.64 -7.27 -13.65
CA ARG A 503 4.84 -7.79 -14.33
C ARG A 503 5.86 -8.40 -13.37
N TYR A 504 5.79 -8.09 -12.08
CA TYR A 504 6.59 -8.76 -11.04
C TYR A 504 5.96 -10.07 -10.57
N GLY A 505 4.80 -10.44 -11.13
CA GLY A 505 4.16 -11.69 -10.82
C GLY A 505 3.61 -11.80 -9.40
N GLY A 506 3.40 -10.66 -8.73
CA GLY A 506 3.01 -10.68 -7.31
C GLY A 506 1.54 -10.94 -7.02
N ILE A 507 0.72 -11.17 -8.04
CA ILE A 507 -0.74 -11.19 -7.93
C ILE A 507 -1.33 -12.51 -8.45
N THR A 508 -2.33 -13.03 -7.75
CA THR A 508 -3.04 -14.25 -8.15
C THR A 508 -3.98 -13.99 -9.33
N GLY A 509 -4.16 -14.98 -10.21
CA GLY A 509 -5.10 -14.94 -11.34
C GLY A 509 -6.58 -15.00 -10.94
N VAL A 510 -6.83 -15.22 -9.65
CA VAL A 510 -8.15 -15.40 -9.07
C VAL A 510 -8.38 -14.41 -7.94
N GLN A 511 -9.55 -13.78 -7.95
CA GLN A 511 -10.01 -12.80 -6.99
C GLN A 511 -11.04 -13.43 -6.03
N ARG A 512 -10.92 -13.14 -4.74
CA ARG A 512 -11.91 -13.56 -3.76
C ARG A 512 -13.16 -12.68 -3.82
N ILE A 513 -14.33 -13.31 -3.82
CA ILE A 513 -15.64 -12.65 -3.82
C ILE A 513 -16.39 -13.10 -2.56
N GLY A 514 -16.43 -12.24 -1.54
CA GLY A 514 -17.01 -12.60 -0.25
C GLY A 514 -16.18 -13.62 0.51
N LYS A 515 -16.82 -14.54 1.25
CA LYS A 515 -16.13 -15.50 2.11
C LYS A 515 -15.79 -16.82 1.40
N SER A 516 -16.67 -17.33 0.54
CA SER A 516 -16.60 -18.69 -0.02
C SER A 516 -16.53 -18.75 -1.55
N LYS A 517 -16.43 -17.62 -2.25
CA LYS A 517 -16.39 -17.60 -3.73
C LYS A 517 -15.06 -17.07 -4.23
N ILE A 518 -14.60 -17.65 -5.33
CA ILE A 518 -13.40 -17.25 -6.06
C ILE A 518 -13.80 -17.00 -7.52
N GLY A 519 -13.44 -15.87 -8.08
CA GLY A 519 -13.70 -15.57 -9.49
C GLY A 519 -12.45 -15.17 -10.26
N SER A 520 -12.56 -15.13 -11.58
CA SER A 520 -11.48 -14.65 -12.44
C SER A 520 -11.19 -13.17 -12.17
N GLY A 521 -9.91 -12.77 -12.21
CA GLY A 521 -9.54 -11.36 -12.11
C GLY A 521 -8.22 -11.10 -11.43
N ILE A 522 -7.90 -9.82 -11.28
CA ILE A 522 -6.71 -9.36 -10.56
C ILE A 522 -6.93 -9.64 -9.07
N GLY A 523 -6.25 -10.66 -8.56
CA GLY A 523 -6.45 -11.21 -7.23
C GLY A 523 -5.58 -10.61 -6.13
N ASP A 524 -5.38 -11.42 -5.10
CA ASP A 524 -4.61 -11.05 -3.92
C ASP A 524 -3.11 -11.19 -4.17
N LEU A 525 -2.29 -10.64 -3.28
CA LEU A 525 -0.84 -10.85 -3.33
C LEU A 525 -0.48 -12.30 -3.01
N THR A 526 0.47 -12.86 -3.76
CA THR A 526 0.99 -14.22 -3.51
C THR A 526 1.74 -14.28 -2.17
N ILE A 527 1.90 -15.49 -1.63
CA ILE A 527 2.71 -15.68 -0.41
C ILE A 527 4.16 -15.27 -0.66
N ASP A 528 4.70 -15.54 -1.85
CA ASP A 528 6.07 -15.17 -2.25
C ASP A 528 6.29 -13.65 -2.22
N CYS A 529 5.34 -12.88 -2.75
CA CYS A 529 5.46 -11.43 -2.72
C CYS A 529 5.30 -10.86 -1.31
N ARG A 530 4.45 -11.46 -0.48
CA ARG A 530 4.37 -11.09 0.93
C ARG A 530 5.68 -11.41 1.66
N THR A 531 6.29 -12.56 1.40
CA THR A 531 7.63 -12.92 1.90
C THR A 531 8.68 -11.91 1.48
N HIS A 532 8.72 -11.53 0.20
CA HIS A 532 9.71 -10.56 -0.29
C HIS A 532 9.51 -9.17 0.34
N LEU A 533 8.26 -8.75 0.56
CA LEU A 533 7.97 -7.52 1.29
C LEU A 533 8.47 -7.59 2.74
N LEU A 534 8.27 -8.71 3.44
CA LEU A 534 8.79 -8.91 4.81
C LEU A 534 10.32 -8.88 4.86
N GLN A 535 10.98 -9.55 3.91
CA GLN A 535 12.45 -9.50 3.78
C GLN A 535 12.95 -8.09 3.48
N ALA A 536 12.25 -7.34 2.63
CA ALA A 536 12.55 -5.93 2.37
C ALA A 536 12.36 -5.06 3.61
N MET A 537 11.32 -5.32 4.41
CA MET A 537 11.10 -4.63 5.69
C MET A 537 12.26 -4.91 6.66
N ALA A 538 12.68 -6.17 6.79
CA ALA A 538 13.79 -6.55 7.67
C ALA A 538 15.12 -5.92 7.20
N ARG A 539 15.40 -5.98 5.90
CA ARG A 539 16.61 -5.41 5.29
C ARG A 539 16.70 -3.89 5.46
N LEU A 540 15.57 -3.20 5.34
CA LEU A 540 15.49 -1.74 5.43
C LEU A 540 15.17 -1.25 6.85
N ASP A 541 15.06 -2.13 7.84
CA ASP A 541 14.71 -1.80 9.23
C ASP A 541 13.41 -0.98 9.33
N ILE A 542 12.36 -1.46 8.65
CA ILE A 542 11.03 -0.84 8.68
C ILE A 542 10.32 -1.24 9.97
N GLU A 543 9.92 -0.26 10.76
CA GLU A 543 9.21 -0.48 12.00
C GLU A 543 7.81 -1.05 11.76
N TRP A 544 7.48 -2.13 12.46
CA TRP A 544 6.15 -2.72 12.45
C TRP A 544 5.79 -3.24 13.85
N ARG A 545 4.57 -2.96 14.33
CA ARG A 545 4.20 -3.29 15.71
C ARG A 545 4.10 -4.79 15.88
N LYS A 546 4.66 -5.30 16.99
CA LYS A 546 4.65 -6.75 17.28
C LYS A 546 3.24 -7.34 17.27
N SER A 547 2.25 -6.62 17.80
CA SER A 547 0.85 -7.07 17.78
C SER A 547 0.30 -7.17 16.36
N GLU A 548 0.56 -6.19 15.49
CA GLU A 548 0.19 -6.23 14.07
C GLU A 548 0.89 -7.37 13.31
N ILE A 549 2.15 -7.66 13.62
CA ILE A 549 2.87 -8.81 13.04
C ILE A 549 2.14 -10.11 13.40
N ILE A 550 1.76 -10.27 14.67
CA ILE A 550 1.03 -11.44 15.14
C ILE A 550 -0.35 -11.53 14.47
N THR A 551 -1.10 -10.44 14.41
CA THR A 551 -2.39 -10.39 13.71
C THR A 551 -2.24 -10.77 12.24
N ALA A 552 -1.27 -10.17 11.53
CA ALA A 552 -1.04 -10.49 10.12
C ALA A 552 -0.72 -11.97 9.92
N TYR A 553 0.14 -12.54 10.77
CA TYR A 553 0.49 -13.95 10.71
C TYR A 553 -0.73 -14.86 10.90
N GLN A 554 -1.55 -14.59 11.93
CA GLN A 554 -2.81 -15.32 12.16
C GLN A 554 -3.72 -15.27 10.95
N MET A 555 -3.91 -14.07 10.38
CA MET A 555 -4.75 -13.90 9.19
C MET A 555 -4.20 -14.64 7.97
N VAL A 556 -2.88 -14.77 7.82
CA VAL A 556 -2.28 -15.61 6.77
C VAL A 556 -2.60 -17.08 7.02
N LEU A 557 -2.40 -17.60 8.23
CA LEU A 557 -2.69 -19.00 8.56
C LEU A 557 -4.17 -19.34 8.33
N GLU A 558 -5.09 -18.55 8.88
CA GLU A 558 -6.54 -18.73 8.73
C GLU A 558 -6.99 -18.72 7.27
N ARG A 559 -6.30 -17.95 6.42
CA ARG A 559 -6.70 -17.73 5.04
C ARG A 559 -6.07 -18.73 4.08
N GLU A 560 -4.75 -18.84 4.14
CA GLU A 560 -3.98 -19.64 3.19
C GLU A 560 -4.11 -21.13 3.50
N MET A 561 -4.09 -21.55 4.78
CA MET A 561 -4.23 -22.97 5.13
C MET A 561 -5.62 -23.52 4.79
N VAL A 562 -6.69 -22.75 4.98
CA VAL A 562 -8.06 -23.14 4.61
C VAL A 562 -8.21 -23.34 3.11
N GLU A 563 -7.42 -22.62 2.32
CA GLU A 563 -7.38 -22.75 0.86
C GLU A 563 -6.40 -23.83 0.38
N GLY A 564 -5.75 -24.56 1.28
CA GLY A 564 -4.74 -25.57 0.95
C GLY A 564 -3.41 -24.98 0.48
N PHE A 565 -3.12 -23.70 0.77
CA PHE A 565 -1.82 -23.10 0.49
C PHE A 565 -0.87 -23.30 1.66
N PRO A 566 0.29 -23.93 1.43
CA PRO A 566 1.32 -24.00 2.44
C PRO A 566 1.93 -22.61 2.66
N VAL A 567 1.92 -22.17 3.90
CA VAL A 567 2.69 -21.00 4.32
C VAL A 567 4.16 -21.42 4.40
N THR A 568 4.95 -20.98 3.42
CA THR A 568 6.33 -21.43 3.20
C THR A 568 7.25 -21.13 4.39
N GLU A 569 8.31 -21.92 4.56
CA GLU A 569 9.32 -21.65 5.60
C GLU A 569 9.97 -20.28 5.40
N ARG A 570 10.24 -19.85 4.17
CA ARG A 570 10.74 -18.49 3.90
C ARG A 570 9.80 -17.41 4.42
N PHE A 571 8.49 -17.59 4.27
CA PHE A 571 7.52 -16.62 4.80
C PHE A 571 7.61 -16.56 6.33
N ARG A 572 7.63 -17.73 6.99
CA ARG A 572 7.75 -17.84 8.45
C ARG A 572 9.06 -17.22 8.95
N ASP A 573 10.16 -17.51 8.27
CA ASP A 573 11.47 -16.94 8.55
C ASP A 573 11.47 -15.42 8.43
N ALA A 574 10.92 -14.90 7.33
CA ALA A 574 10.86 -13.47 7.08
C ALA A 574 10.00 -12.73 8.13
N ILE A 575 8.86 -13.29 8.53
CA ILE A 575 7.98 -12.66 9.53
C ILE A 575 8.56 -12.77 10.95
N PHE A 576 9.20 -13.89 11.31
CA PHE A 576 9.82 -14.06 12.63
C PHE A 576 11.10 -13.24 12.80
N GLN A 577 11.79 -12.93 11.71
CA GLN A 577 12.93 -12.02 11.74
C GLN A 577 12.53 -10.63 12.29
N LEU A 578 11.32 -10.14 11.96
CA LEU A 578 10.84 -8.81 12.38
C LEU A 578 10.53 -8.70 13.88
N ILE A 579 10.51 -9.80 14.61
CA ILE A 579 10.25 -9.86 16.05
C ILE A 579 11.44 -10.42 16.83
N ALA A 580 12.61 -10.48 16.19
CA ALA A 580 13.89 -10.90 16.76
C ALA A 580 13.90 -12.31 17.38
N VAL A 581 13.02 -13.21 16.92
CA VAL A 581 13.09 -14.63 17.28
C VAL A 581 14.22 -15.26 16.47
N SER A 582 15.32 -15.65 17.13
CA SER A 582 16.54 -16.16 16.48
C SER A 582 17.12 -17.41 17.18
N GLY A 583 18.04 -18.10 16.49
CA GLY A 583 18.79 -19.23 17.04
C GLY A 583 17.97 -20.50 17.27
N SER A 584 18.31 -21.29 18.29
CA SER A 584 17.61 -22.56 18.63
C SER A 584 16.12 -22.36 18.95
N MET A 585 15.73 -21.16 19.41
CA MET A 585 14.34 -20.78 19.62
C MET A 585 13.58 -20.61 18.29
N LYS A 586 14.25 -20.27 17.18
CA LYS A 586 13.66 -20.23 15.84
C LYS A 586 13.21 -21.62 15.37
N ASN A 587 14.04 -22.64 15.61
CA ASN A 587 13.69 -24.02 15.27
C ASN A 587 12.61 -24.60 16.21
N PHE A 588 12.49 -24.04 17.41
CA PHE A 588 11.42 -24.37 18.34
C PHE A 588 10.12 -23.69 17.90
N PHE A 589 10.07 -22.37 17.77
CA PHE A 589 8.88 -21.57 17.43
C PHE A 589 8.51 -21.50 15.94
N GLY A 590 9.36 -22.01 15.05
CA GLY A 590 9.12 -22.09 13.61
C GLY A 590 8.57 -23.45 13.15
N HIS A 591 8.63 -24.45 14.02
CA HIS A 591 7.98 -25.75 13.85
C HIS A 591 6.46 -25.55 13.85
N SER A 592 5.68 -26.27 13.02
CA SER A 592 4.21 -26.13 13.05
C SER A 592 3.67 -26.30 14.47
N VAL A 593 4.04 -27.39 15.13
CA VAL A 593 3.65 -27.79 16.49
C VAL A 593 3.87 -26.74 17.58
N PHE A 594 4.72 -25.75 17.34
CA PHE A 594 5.02 -24.69 18.29
C PHE A 594 4.58 -23.38 17.69
N ASP A 595 3.30 -23.08 17.89
CA ASP A 595 2.78 -21.75 17.77
C ASP A 595 3.29 -20.86 18.93
N PRO A 596 4.33 -20.02 18.74
CA PRO A 596 4.84 -19.12 19.78
C PRO A 596 3.80 -18.19 20.39
N TYR A 597 2.65 -18.00 19.74
CA TYR A 597 1.64 -17.02 20.12
C TYR A 597 0.35 -17.64 20.63
N GLY A 598 0.29 -18.97 20.77
CA GLY A 598 -0.84 -19.67 21.39
C GLY A 598 -2.18 -19.47 20.68
N THR A 599 -2.15 -19.25 19.37
CA THR A 599 -3.28 -18.97 18.46
C THR A 599 -4.19 -20.18 18.23
N GLY A 600 -3.75 -21.39 18.60
CA GLY A 600 -4.62 -22.58 18.58
C GLY A 600 -4.64 -23.35 17.26
N VAL A 601 -4.03 -22.81 16.21
CA VAL A 601 -4.05 -23.40 14.86
C VAL A 601 -3.09 -24.60 14.74
N ASP A 602 -2.03 -24.62 15.55
CA ASP A 602 -1.03 -25.70 15.56
C ASP A 602 -0.63 -26.12 17.01
N GLN A 603 -1.59 -26.39 17.91
CA GLN A 603 -1.27 -26.80 19.29
C GLN A 603 -0.89 -28.28 19.40
N VAL A 604 0.13 -28.55 20.23
CA VAL A 604 0.59 -29.90 20.62
C VAL A 604 -0.56 -30.67 21.25
N THR A 605 -0.98 -31.78 20.63
CA THR A 605 -1.94 -32.69 21.25
C THR A 605 -1.27 -33.47 22.39
N GLU A 606 -2.06 -34.12 23.24
CA GLU A 606 -1.52 -34.97 24.31
C GLU A 606 -0.68 -36.13 23.72
N GLU A 607 -1.06 -36.64 22.54
CA GLU A 607 -0.35 -37.67 21.79
C GLU A 607 1.00 -37.19 21.20
N ASP A 608 1.07 -35.95 20.70
CA ASP A 608 2.31 -35.36 20.20
C ASP A 608 3.34 -35.19 21.34
N ASN A 609 2.87 -34.78 22.53
CA ASN A 609 3.72 -34.66 23.73
C ASN A 609 4.31 -36.02 24.15
N GLU A 610 3.53 -37.09 24.04
CA GLU A 610 4.02 -38.45 24.31
C GLU A 610 5.02 -38.93 23.26
N ALA A 611 4.79 -38.63 21.98
CA ALA A 611 5.71 -38.95 20.90
C ALA A 611 7.06 -38.25 21.06
N ILE A 612 7.04 -36.95 21.41
CA ILE A 612 8.24 -36.15 21.67
C ILE A 612 9.02 -36.71 22.88
N LYS A 613 8.33 -37.06 23.97
CA LYS A 613 8.97 -37.69 25.14
C LYS A 613 9.67 -39.00 24.79
N ARG A 614 9.01 -39.88 24.02
CA ARG A 614 9.60 -41.16 23.57
C ARG A 614 10.87 -40.96 22.75
N VAL A 615 10.87 -39.98 21.83
CA VAL A 615 12.04 -39.67 20.99
C VAL A 615 13.19 -39.10 21.82
N LEU A 616 12.91 -38.20 22.77
CA LEU A 616 13.92 -37.62 23.65
C LEU A 616 14.55 -38.66 24.59
N GLU A 617 13.76 -39.58 25.14
CA GLU A 617 14.28 -40.70 25.96
C GLU A 617 15.16 -41.63 25.13
N LYS A 618 14.75 -41.96 23.90
CA LYS A 618 15.54 -42.81 22.99
C LYS A 618 16.89 -42.16 22.65
N ARG A 619 16.91 -40.84 22.46
CA ARG A 619 18.13 -40.06 22.18
C ARG A 619 19.06 -39.98 23.40
N ARG A 620 18.49 -39.90 24.61
CA ARG A 620 19.23 -39.94 25.88
C ARG A 620 19.90 -41.29 26.14
N ASN A 621 19.39 -42.35 25.52
CA ASN A 621 19.94 -43.71 25.59
C ASN A 621 20.91 -44.03 24.44
N MET A 622 21.09 -43.12 23.47
CA MET A 622 22.02 -43.25 22.34
C MET A 622 23.26 -42.34 22.44
N ILE A 623 23.29 -41.47 23.45
CA ILE A 623 24.46 -40.68 23.88
C ILE A 623 24.96 -41.31 25.17
#